data_AF-A0A2W6BEV6-F1
#
_entry.id   AF-A0A2W6BEV6-F1
#
_cell.length_a   1.000
_cell.length_b   1.000
_cell.length_c   1.000
_cell.angle_alpha   90.00
_cell.angle_beta   90.00
_cell.angle_gamma   90.00
#
_symmetry.space_group_name_H-M   'P 1'
#
loop_
_entity.id
_entity.type
_entity.pdbx_description
1 polymer ?
#
loop_
_entity_poly.entity_id
_entity_poly.type
_entity_poly.pdbx_seq_one_letter_code
_entity_poly.pdbx_strand_id
1 'polypeptide(L)'
;MTNVRGGILADLTGDGRPDLALTGARGTHTGITGIFVLPGTGTGLGAPIIDRTTLTPGAMAAADYNRDGTIELATTTIVDVGIFTNPGTAQFAPDPATSIITPFDSVALTGADFTGDGKPDVVAPWPTTHPSSASTSTPLITERPCSNASRQPG
;
A
#
# COMPACT_ATOMS: atom_id res chain seq x y z
N MET A 1 -15.18 -11.85 16.22
CA MET A 1 -15.30 -10.59 15.47
C MET A 1 -13.96 -10.33 14.80
N THR A 2 -13.95 -10.10 13.48
CA THR A 2 -12.78 -9.61 12.73
C THR A 2 -12.75 -8.09 12.88
N ASN A 3 -11.62 -7.54 13.31
CA ASN A 3 -11.43 -6.09 13.37
C ASN A 3 -10.97 -5.60 11.99
N VAL A 4 -11.89 -5.08 11.18
CA VAL A 4 -11.54 -4.40 9.93
C VAL A 4 -10.90 -3.05 10.26
N ARG A 5 -9.74 -2.76 9.66
CA ARG A 5 -8.95 -1.54 9.89
C ARG A 5 -9.03 -0.55 8.74
N GLY A 6 -9.18 -1.05 7.51
CA GLY A 6 -9.30 -0.22 6.31
C GLY A 6 -9.89 -1.02 5.15
N GLY A 7 -10.31 -0.32 4.10
CA GLY A 7 -10.83 -0.94 2.89
C GLY A 7 -10.67 -0.04 1.67
N ILE A 8 -10.44 -0.64 0.50
CA ILE A 8 -10.26 0.07 -0.77
C ILE A 8 -10.90 -0.70 -1.93
N LEU A 9 -11.18 0.00 -3.03
CA LEU A 9 -11.62 -0.59 -4.29
C LEU A 9 -10.55 -0.38 -5.37
N ALA A 10 -10.11 -1.46 -6.01
CA ALA A 10 -9.13 -1.44 -7.11
C ALA A 10 -9.15 -2.76 -7.88
N ASP A 11 -8.66 -2.79 -9.12
CA ASP A 11 -8.45 -4.04 -9.87
C ASP A 11 -7.14 -4.72 -9.39
N LEU A 12 -7.26 -5.54 -8.35
CA LEU A 12 -6.14 -6.22 -7.68
C LEU A 12 -5.88 -7.61 -8.26
N THR A 13 -6.83 -8.13 -9.03
CA THR A 13 -6.75 -9.43 -9.73
C THR A 13 -6.41 -9.28 -11.21
N GLY A 14 -6.28 -8.06 -11.72
CA GLY A 14 -5.91 -7.78 -13.11
C GLY A 14 -6.98 -8.21 -14.12
N ASP A 15 -8.22 -8.41 -13.69
CA ASP A 15 -9.30 -8.92 -14.53
C ASP A 15 -10.15 -7.80 -15.16
N GLY A 16 -9.79 -6.55 -14.92
CA GLY A 16 -10.46 -5.35 -15.39
C GLY A 16 -11.68 -4.96 -14.56
N ARG A 17 -11.91 -5.58 -13.39
CA ARG A 17 -13.05 -5.30 -12.52
C ARG A 17 -12.57 -4.78 -11.16
N PRO A 18 -13.34 -3.89 -10.51
CA PRO A 18 -12.99 -3.43 -9.18
C PRO A 18 -13.18 -4.54 -8.15
N ASP A 19 -12.10 -4.88 -7.46
CA ASP A 19 -12.05 -5.77 -6.31
C ASP A 19 -12.14 -4.99 -5.00
N LEU A 20 -12.66 -5.61 -3.94
CA LEU A 20 -12.67 -5.03 -2.59
C LEU A 20 -11.54 -5.63 -1.76
N ALA A 21 -10.56 -4.82 -1.38
CA ALA A 21 -9.57 -5.22 -0.38
C ALA A 21 -9.93 -4.69 1.01
N LEU A 22 -9.76 -5.52 2.02
CA LEU A 22 -9.97 -5.19 3.42
C LEU A 22 -8.75 -5.60 4.24
N THR A 23 -8.32 -4.74 5.16
CA THR A 23 -7.32 -5.10 6.18
C THR A 23 -8.01 -5.43 7.47
N GLY A 24 -7.51 -6.45 8.16
CA GLY A 24 -7.99 -6.77 9.49
C GLY A 24 -7.31 -7.97 10.13
N ALA A 25 -7.58 -8.19 11.41
CA ALA A 25 -7.13 -9.40 12.11
C ALA A 25 -8.28 -10.40 12.29
N ARG A 26 -7.92 -11.67 12.26
CA ARG A 26 -8.87 -12.76 12.56
C ARG A 26 -8.95 -12.96 14.08
N GLY A 27 -10.03 -12.49 14.70
CA GLY A 27 -10.34 -12.76 16.12
C GLY A 27 -9.73 -11.80 17.13
N THR A 28 -9.77 -12.15 18.42
CA THR A 28 -9.25 -11.34 19.53
C THR A 28 -7.73 -11.50 19.63
N HIS A 29 -7.01 -10.79 18.74
CA HIS A 29 -5.58 -10.45 18.83
C HIS A 29 -4.63 -11.54 19.35
N THR A 30 -3.99 -12.33 18.45
CA THR A 30 -2.59 -12.84 18.57
C THR A 30 -2.19 -13.79 17.41
N GLY A 31 -2.32 -13.46 16.12
CA GLY A 31 -1.60 -14.35 15.19
C GLY A 31 -1.64 -14.17 13.69
N ILE A 32 -2.71 -13.61 13.11
CA ILE A 32 -2.75 -13.44 11.65
C ILE A 32 -3.55 -12.18 11.33
N THR A 33 -2.82 -11.14 10.96
CA THR A 33 -3.33 -10.03 10.16
C THR A 33 -3.18 -10.38 8.68
N GLY A 34 -4.07 -9.87 7.86
CA GLY A 34 -4.00 -10.14 6.43
C GLY A 34 -4.77 -9.12 5.62
N ILE A 35 -4.56 -9.22 4.32
CA ILE A 35 -5.33 -8.51 3.30
C ILE A 35 -6.32 -9.51 2.73
N PHE A 36 -7.60 -9.18 2.84
CA PHE A 36 -8.69 -9.98 2.30
C PHE A 36 -9.17 -9.28 1.03
N VAL A 37 -8.96 -9.90 -0.12
CA VAL A 37 -9.43 -9.39 -1.41
C VAL A 37 -10.66 -10.18 -1.82
N LEU A 38 -11.76 -9.49 -2.06
CA LEU A 38 -12.98 -10.06 -2.62
C LEU A 38 -13.05 -9.63 -4.10
N PRO A 39 -12.83 -10.55 -5.05
CA PRO A 39 -12.81 -10.20 -6.47
C PRO A 39 -14.15 -9.69 -6.97
N GLY A 40 -14.14 -8.69 -7.85
CA GLY A 40 -15.32 -8.17 -8.50
C GLY A 40 -15.81 -9.11 -9.58
N THR A 41 -17.04 -9.61 -9.49
CA THR A 41 -17.60 -10.52 -10.52
C THR A 41 -18.43 -9.78 -11.57
N GLY A 42 -18.58 -8.46 -11.44
CA GLY A 42 -19.50 -7.63 -12.24
C GLY A 42 -20.96 -7.70 -11.80
N THR A 43 -21.33 -8.66 -10.94
CA THR A 43 -22.67 -8.77 -10.33
C THR A 43 -22.62 -8.78 -8.80
N GLY A 44 -21.42 -8.71 -8.23
CA GLY A 44 -21.18 -8.73 -6.80
C GLY A 44 -19.72 -9.05 -6.50
N LEU A 45 -19.49 -9.66 -5.35
CA LEU A 45 -18.17 -10.04 -4.85
C LEU A 45 -18.00 -11.56 -4.87
N GLY A 46 -16.81 -12.01 -5.27
CA GLY A 46 -16.41 -13.41 -5.31
C GLY A 46 -15.94 -13.94 -3.96
N ALA A 47 -15.42 -15.17 -3.98
CA ALA A 47 -14.81 -15.77 -2.79
C ALA A 47 -13.55 -15.00 -2.37
N PRO A 48 -13.32 -14.79 -1.07
CA PRO A 48 -12.18 -14.02 -0.60
C PRO A 48 -10.85 -14.75 -0.88
N ILE A 49 -9.94 -14.05 -1.54
CA ILE A 49 -8.51 -14.35 -1.58
C ILE A 49 -7.90 -13.82 -0.28
N ILE A 50 -7.29 -14.70 0.49
CA ILE A 50 -6.72 -14.35 1.79
C ILE A 50 -5.21 -14.33 1.64
N ASP A 51 -4.64 -13.13 1.65
CA ASP A 51 -3.21 -12.97 1.76
C ASP A 51 -2.80 -12.73 3.22
N ARG A 52 -1.97 -13.64 3.72
CA ARG A 52 -1.52 -13.62 5.11
C ARG A 52 -0.20 -12.88 5.17
N THR A 53 -0.28 -11.60 5.49
CA THR A 53 0.92 -10.78 5.69
C THR A 53 1.45 -11.03 7.11
N THR A 54 2.77 -10.99 7.26
CA THR A 54 3.42 -11.05 8.59
C THR A 54 3.28 -9.73 9.36
N LEU A 55 2.79 -8.69 8.69
CA LEU A 55 2.62 -7.34 9.19
C LEU A 55 1.16 -7.10 9.60
N THR A 56 0.90 -6.06 10.37
CA THR A 56 -0.46 -5.65 10.77
C THR A 56 -0.88 -4.46 9.91
N PRO A 57 -1.46 -4.67 8.72
CA PRO A 57 -1.78 -3.57 7.83
C PRO A 57 -2.92 -2.73 8.43
N GLY A 58 -2.73 -1.42 8.39
CA GLY A 58 -3.67 -0.40 8.81
C GLY A 58 -4.41 0.20 7.62
N ALA A 59 -4.11 1.46 7.33
CA ALA A 59 -4.63 2.18 6.18
C ALA A 59 -3.95 1.68 4.89
N MET A 60 -4.66 1.80 3.77
CA MET A 60 -4.17 1.38 2.45
C MET A 60 -4.42 2.47 1.39
N ALA A 61 -3.54 2.52 0.39
CA ALA A 61 -3.75 3.23 -0.87
C ALA A 61 -3.31 2.34 -2.04
N ALA A 62 -4.12 2.25 -3.09
CA ALA A 62 -3.83 1.46 -4.28
C ALA A 62 -3.34 2.33 -5.43
N ALA A 63 -2.26 1.89 -6.09
CA ALA A 63 -1.79 2.44 -7.36
C ALA A 63 -0.79 1.47 -8.01
N ASP A 64 -0.46 1.70 -9.29
CA ASP A 64 0.67 1.06 -9.95
C ASP A 64 1.94 1.91 -9.67
N TYR A 65 2.58 1.65 -8.53
CA TYR A 65 3.73 2.45 -8.06
C TYR A 65 4.98 2.12 -8.86
N ASN A 66 5.19 0.85 -9.20
CA ASN A 66 6.37 0.36 -9.91
C ASN A 66 6.25 0.47 -11.45
N ARG A 67 5.04 0.74 -11.99
CA ARG A 67 4.70 0.89 -13.42
C ARG A 67 4.82 -0.39 -14.24
N ASP A 68 4.52 -1.53 -13.65
CA ASP A 68 4.45 -2.82 -14.34
C ASP A 68 3.06 -3.14 -14.90
N GLY A 69 2.07 -2.25 -14.66
CA GLY A 69 0.70 -2.39 -15.14
C GLY A 69 -0.21 -3.16 -14.17
N THR A 70 0.27 -3.51 -12.98
CA THR A 70 -0.52 -4.15 -11.93
C THR A 70 -0.73 -3.21 -10.75
N ILE A 71 -1.87 -3.33 -10.08
CA ILE A 71 -2.16 -2.48 -8.93
C ILE A 71 -1.54 -3.06 -7.67
N GLU A 72 -0.70 -2.25 -7.03
CA GLU A 72 0.01 -2.52 -5.79
C GLU A 72 -0.63 -1.77 -4.61
N LEU A 73 -0.22 -2.09 -3.38
CA LEU A 73 -0.76 -1.47 -2.17
C LEU A 73 0.32 -0.79 -1.35
N ALA A 74 0.19 0.51 -1.14
CA ALA A 74 0.86 1.19 -0.03
C ALA A 74 0.07 0.93 1.25
N THR A 75 0.72 0.47 2.31
CA THR A 75 0.05 0.17 3.60
C THR A 75 0.82 0.75 4.77
N THR A 76 0.08 1.20 5.79
CA THR A 76 0.67 1.51 7.10
C THR A 76 0.81 0.23 7.91
N THR A 77 1.93 0.07 8.59
CA THR A 77 2.14 -0.96 9.60
C THR A 77 2.26 -0.31 10.98
N ILE A 78 2.67 -1.08 11.98
CA ILE A 78 2.94 -0.58 13.34
C ILE A 78 4.15 0.38 13.37
N VAL A 79 5.11 0.20 12.46
CA VAL A 79 6.41 0.89 12.52
C VAL A 79 6.82 1.60 11.24
N ASP A 80 6.15 1.33 10.12
CA ASP A 80 6.52 1.86 8.81
C ASP A 80 5.33 2.04 7.87
N VAL A 81 5.60 2.71 6.75
CA VAL A 81 4.78 2.69 5.55
C VAL A 81 5.61 1.99 4.47
N GLY A 82 5.01 1.07 3.73
CA GLY A 82 5.68 0.37 2.64
C GLY A 82 4.73 0.01 1.52
N ILE A 83 5.29 -0.19 0.33
CA ILE A 83 4.57 -0.71 -0.83
C ILE A 83 4.64 -2.23 -0.80
N PHE A 84 3.52 -2.86 -1.11
CA PHE A 84 3.38 -4.28 -1.30
C PHE A 84 3.03 -4.53 -2.75
N THR A 85 3.98 -5.15 -3.45
CA THR A 85 3.87 -5.49 -4.87
C THR A 85 2.84 -6.58 -5.04
N ASN A 86 2.13 -6.54 -6.15
CA ASN A 86 1.09 -7.52 -6.48
C ASN A 86 1.24 -7.90 -7.94
N PRO A 87 1.49 -9.17 -8.30
CA PRO A 87 1.66 -9.57 -9.69
C PRO A 87 0.32 -9.67 -10.44
N GLY A 88 -0.71 -8.93 -10.02
CA GLY A 88 -2.07 -9.00 -10.54
C GLY A 88 -2.82 -10.27 -10.14
N THR A 89 -2.53 -10.85 -8.97
CA THR A 89 -3.22 -12.07 -8.48
C THR A 89 -3.79 -11.92 -7.08
N ALA A 90 -3.83 -10.67 -6.58
CA ALA A 90 -4.17 -10.34 -5.21
C ALA A 90 -3.31 -11.09 -4.16
N GLN A 91 -2.04 -11.32 -4.50
CA GLN A 91 -1.01 -11.86 -3.61
C GLN A 91 0.06 -10.79 -3.43
N PHE A 92 0.27 -10.34 -2.20
CA PHE A 92 1.07 -9.17 -1.92
C PHE A 92 2.41 -9.56 -1.29
N ALA A 93 3.49 -8.97 -1.79
CA ALA A 93 4.83 -9.12 -1.23
C ALA A 93 5.38 -7.75 -0.84
N PRO A 94 5.94 -7.57 0.37
CA PRO A 94 6.53 -6.28 0.73
C PRO A 94 7.71 -5.97 -0.19
N ASP A 95 7.78 -4.74 -0.71
CA ASP A 95 8.96 -4.23 -1.39
C ASP A 95 9.93 -3.62 -0.36
N PRO A 96 11.07 -4.28 -0.08
CA PRO A 96 12.03 -3.80 0.91
C PRO A 96 12.66 -2.44 0.55
N ALA A 97 12.57 -1.98 -0.70
CA ALA A 97 13.11 -0.70 -1.13
C ALA A 97 12.22 0.51 -0.77
N THR A 98 10.98 0.27 -0.34
CA THR A 98 9.96 1.32 -0.16
C THR A 98 9.56 1.55 1.29
N SER A 99 10.15 0.81 2.23
CA SER A 99 9.87 0.95 3.66
C SER A 99 10.43 2.28 4.19
N ILE A 100 9.53 3.16 4.62
CA ILE A 100 9.85 4.37 5.37
C ILE A 100 9.35 4.17 6.79
N ILE A 101 10.30 4.15 7.75
CA ILE A 101 9.96 4.13 9.17
C ILE A 101 9.16 5.40 9.48
N THR A 102 7.94 5.21 9.96
CA THR A 102 7.12 6.31 10.46
C THR A 102 7.05 6.18 11.97
N PRO A 103 7.14 7.28 12.73
CA PRO A 103 7.31 7.15 14.17
C PRO A 103 6.08 6.56 14.89
N PHE A 104 4.93 6.34 14.23
CA PHE A 104 3.70 5.85 14.86
C PHE A 104 2.73 5.19 13.86
N ASP A 105 1.67 4.56 14.41
CA ASP A 105 0.49 4.04 13.71
C ASP A 105 -0.14 5.10 12.79
N SER A 106 0.33 5.22 11.56
CA SER A 106 -0.26 6.13 10.58
C SER A 106 -1.68 5.67 10.27
N VAL A 107 -2.65 6.55 10.52
CA VAL A 107 -4.10 6.24 10.44
C VAL A 107 -4.70 6.48 9.07
N ALA A 108 -3.98 7.13 8.15
CA ALA A 108 -4.45 7.38 6.79
C ALA A 108 -3.29 7.37 5.78
N LEU A 109 -3.58 7.01 4.54
CA LEU A 109 -2.69 7.13 3.39
C LEU A 109 -3.49 7.65 2.19
N THR A 110 -2.85 8.42 1.32
CA THR A 110 -3.37 8.72 -0.01
C THR A 110 -2.28 8.55 -1.06
N GLY A 111 -2.66 8.01 -2.21
CA GLY A 111 -1.79 7.85 -3.37
C GLY A 111 -2.24 8.77 -4.51
N ALA A 112 -1.34 9.57 -5.08
CA ALA A 112 -1.54 10.33 -6.32
C ALA A 112 -0.20 10.87 -6.84
N ASP A 113 -0.11 11.24 -8.12
CA ASP A 113 1.06 11.94 -8.65
C ASP A 113 1.07 13.39 -8.15
N PHE A 114 1.74 13.62 -7.01
CA PHE A 114 1.85 14.93 -6.37
C PHE A 114 3.08 15.70 -6.86
N THR A 115 4.08 15.01 -7.40
CA THR A 115 5.31 15.62 -7.94
C THR A 115 5.24 15.96 -9.42
N GLY A 116 4.28 15.40 -10.16
CA GLY A 116 4.11 15.59 -11.59
C GLY A 116 5.10 14.78 -12.44
N ASP A 117 5.70 13.73 -11.89
CA ASP A 117 6.67 12.89 -12.61
C ASP A 117 6.01 11.71 -13.34
N GLY A 118 4.68 11.61 -13.26
CA GLY A 118 3.89 10.54 -13.85
C GLY A 118 3.95 9.23 -13.06
N LYS A 119 4.40 9.26 -11.80
CA LYS A 119 4.34 8.14 -10.86
C LYS A 119 3.46 8.48 -9.67
N PRO A 120 2.70 7.52 -9.13
CA PRO A 120 1.96 7.74 -7.90
C PRO A 120 2.91 7.96 -6.72
N ASP A 121 2.74 9.07 -6.01
CA ASP A 121 3.38 9.33 -4.72
C ASP A 121 2.44 8.92 -3.57
N VAL A 122 3.01 8.56 -2.41
CA VAL A 122 2.24 8.23 -1.20
C VAL A 122 2.40 9.33 -0.16
N VAL A 123 1.30 9.89 0.31
CA VAL A 123 1.25 10.87 1.42
C VAL A 123 0.71 10.19 2.68
N ALA A 124 1.40 10.36 3.80
CA ALA A 124 0.97 9.95 5.13
C ALA A 124 0.90 11.17 6.07
N PRO A 125 -0.19 11.36 6.85
CA PRO A 125 -0.24 12.41 7.84
C PRO A 125 0.60 12.04 9.06
N TRP A 126 1.31 13.01 9.62
CA TRP A 126 1.89 12.88 10.95
C TRP A 126 0.81 13.06 12.03
N PRO A 127 0.77 12.21 13.09
CA PRO A 127 -0.15 12.42 14.20
C PRO A 127 0.24 13.68 15.01
N THR A 128 -0.78 14.43 15.44
CA THR A 128 -0.72 15.83 15.92
C THR A 128 -0.14 16.03 17.33
N THR A 129 0.93 15.35 17.73
CA THR A 129 1.65 15.65 18.99
C THR A 129 2.92 16.48 18.81
N HIS A 130 3.18 17.02 17.62
CA HIS A 130 4.23 18.02 17.44
C HIS A 130 3.70 19.42 17.82
N PRO A 131 4.17 20.07 18.91
CA PRO A 131 3.83 21.46 19.14
C PRO A 131 4.53 22.27 18.05
N SER A 132 3.72 22.92 17.21
CA SER A 132 4.07 23.72 16.04
C SER A 132 4.37 22.96 14.74
N SER A 133 3.72 23.45 13.69
CA SER A 133 3.97 23.24 12.25
C SER A 133 3.07 22.19 11.58
N ALA A 134 2.09 22.70 10.81
CA ALA A 134 1.69 22.04 9.58
C ALA A 134 2.93 21.99 8.68
N SER A 135 3.69 20.91 8.79
CA SER A 135 4.81 20.65 7.88
C SER A 135 4.23 19.96 6.65
N THR A 136 4.25 20.64 5.51
CA THR A 136 4.38 19.99 4.21
C THR A 136 5.76 19.36 4.14
N SER A 137 5.97 18.29 4.90
CA SER A 137 7.11 17.40 4.68
C SER A 137 6.79 16.63 3.42
N THR A 138 7.51 16.94 2.34
CA THR A 138 7.49 16.26 1.05
C THR A 138 7.39 14.75 1.28
N PRO A 139 6.23 14.13 1.03
CA PRO A 139 6.10 12.70 1.18
C PRO A 139 6.56 12.13 -0.15
N LEU A 140 7.82 11.76 -0.21
CA LEU A 140 8.39 11.20 -1.42
C LEU A 140 9.03 9.87 -1.07
N ILE A 141 8.22 8.82 -1.15
CA ILE A 141 8.75 7.56 -1.67
C ILE A 141 9.06 7.86 -3.14
N THR A 142 10.22 8.49 -3.42
CA THR A 142 10.78 8.41 -4.77
C THR A 142 11.58 7.13 -4.82
N GLU A 143 11.18 6.29 -5.76
CA GLU A 143 11.89 5.12 -6.27
C GLU A 143 13.43 5.21 -6.23
N ARG A 144 14.04 4.02 -6.18
CA ARG A 144 15.45 3.71 -6.41
C ARG A 144 16.14 4.68 -7.37
N PRO A 145 17.38 5.16 -7.07
CA PRO A 145 18.22 5.66 -8.13
C PRO A 145 18.42 4.54 -9.15
N CYS A 146 18.03 4.76 -10.41
CA CYS A 146 18.45 3.92 -11.51
C CYS A 146 19.95 3.69 -11.36
N SER A 147 20.38 2.43 -11.26
CA SER A 147 21.80 2.11 -11.31
C SER A 147 22.37 2.78 -12.55
N ASN A 148 23.32 3.70 -12.35
CA ASN A 148 24.10 4.29 -13.42
C ASN A 148 24.73 3.16 -14.23
N ALA A 149 24.08 2.77 -15.33
CA ALA A 149 24.77 2.10 -16.42
C ALA A 149 25.71 3.17 -16.98
N SER A 150 26.97 3.08 -16.57
CA SER A 150 28.08 3.87 -17.07
C SER A 150 28.12 3.80 -18.61
N ARG A 151 27.54 4.78 -19.28
CA ARG A 151 28.06 5.26 -20.56
C ARG A 151 29.22 6.19 -20.25
N GLN A 152 30.42 5.62 -20.16
CA GLN A 152 31.64 6.38 -20.45
C GLN A 152 31.64 6.67 -21.96
N PRO A 153 31.78 7.93 -22.41
CA PRO A 153 32.23 8.22 -23.75
C PRO A 153 33.76 8.11 -23.77
N GLY A 154 34.27 7.17 -24.58
CA GLY A 154 35.69 6.91 -24.82
C GLY A 154 35.84 5.74 -25.78
#